data_AF-A0A6F8PQT8-F1
#
_entry.id   AF-A0A6F8PQT8-F1
#
_cell.length_a   1.000
_cell.length_b   1.000
_cell.length_c   1.000
_cell.angle_alpha   90.00
_cell.angle_beta   90.00
_cell.angle_gamma   90.00
#
_symmetry.space_group_name_H-M   'P 1'
#
loop_
_entity.id
_entity.type
_entity.pdbx_description
1 polymer ?
#
loop_
_entity_poly.entity_id
_entity_poly.type
_entity_poly.pdbx_seq_one_letter_code
_entity_poly.pdbx_strand_id
1 'polypeptide(L)'
;MPIVREGKFYDLAAAKKYVEKKLKNIKTVKQWFEYISSDKRHPKLPYNPASFYKESGWPEKHGWGWFLGTDAVANKEKEFLTYQQAHDFCVKFTIRNREDYKKFVEENRVKDLPLAPEKYYPKTEGIKFSWLKFLAPKFCAVEEIIPELAGEDIENYIGWQQYSKERRPKYIPSNPFVYYGITFNQLMTMIDKYKEQNQK
;
A
#
# COMPACT_ATOMS: atom_id res chain seq x y z
N MET A 1 -45.08 -12.58 6.03
CA MET A 1 -44.85 -11.66 7.16
C MET A 1 -43.48 -11.96 7.77
N PRO A 2 -42.56 -11.00 7.89
CA PRO A 2 -41.30 -11.24 8.58
C PRO A 2 -41.57 -11.31 10.09
N ILE A 3 -41.05 -12.35 10.73
CA ILE A 3 -41.17 -12.59 12.16
C ILE A 3 -40.30 -11.55 12.88
N VAL A 4 -40.89 -10.46 13.35
CA VAL A 4 -40.25 -9.55 14.30
C VAL A 4 -40.23 -10.28 15.66
N ARG A 5 -39.10 -10.90 16.02
CA ARG A 5 -38.90 -11.39 17.39
C ARG A 5 -38.59 -10.20 18.28
N GLU A 6 -39.62 -9.64 18.92
CA GLU A 6 -39.54 -8.49 19.82
C GLU A 6 -38.47 -8.67 20.92
N GLY A 7 -37.68 -7.61 21.16
CA GLY A 7 -37.08 -7.31 22.47
C GLY A 7 -35.67 -7.80 22.82
N LYS A 8 -35.00 -8.63 22.00
CA LYS A 8 -33.74 -9.29 22.44
C LYS A 8 -32.43 -8.54 22.13
N PHE A 9 -32.42 -7.72 21.09
CA PHE A 9 -31.21 -7.03 20.61
C PHE A 9 -31.42 -5.52 20.48
N TYR A 10 -30.34 -4.76 20.52
CA TYR A 10 -30.39 -3.33 20.21
C TYR A 10 -30.90 -3.10 18.77
N ASP A 11 -31.58 -1.97 18.53
CA ASP A 11 -31.76 -1.46 17.17
C ASP A 11 -30.41 -1.11 16.54
N LEU A 12 -30.40 -0.91 15.22
CA LEU A 12 -29.18 -0.67 14.46
C LEU A 12 -28.39 0.54 14.98
N ALA A 13 -29.07 1.64 15.32
CA ALA A 13 -28.43 2.87 15.76
C ALA A 13 -27.81 2.72 17.16
N ALA A 14 -28.53 2.10 18.09
CA ALA A 14 -28.05 1.81 19.44
C ALA A 14 -26.89 0.80 19.42
N ALA A 15 -26.99 -0.25 18.59
CA ALA A 15 -25.91 -1.22 18.41
C ALA A 15 -24.64 -0.55 17.89
N LYS A 16 -24.73 0.23 16.80
CA LYS A 16 -23.59 0.98 16.25
C LYS A 16 -22.96 1.91 17.29
N LYS A 17 -23.79 2.70 17.99
CA LYS A 17 -23.32 3.61 19.04
C LYS A 17 -22.57 2.87 20.16
N TYR A 18 -23.02 1.66 20.52
CA TYR A 18 -22.33 0.82 21.49
C TYR A 18 -20.97 0.36 20.95
N VAL A 19 -20.94 -0.19 19.73
CA VAL A 19 -19.71 -0.69 19.08
C VAL A 19 -18.65 0.41 18.98
N GLU A 20 -19.00 1.59 18.48
CA GLU A 20 -18.07 2.70 18.32
C GLU A 20 -17.52 3.23 19.65
N LYS A 21 -18.35 3.24 20.70
CA LYS A 21 -17.95 3.77 22.00
C LYS A 21 -17.17 2.77 22.84
N LYS A 22 -17.56 1.49 22.81
CA LYS A 22 -17.10 0.46 23.76
C LYS A 22 -16.18 -0.58 23.14
N LEU A 23 -16.23 -0.80 21.83
CA LEU A 23 -15.48 -1.85 21.13
C LEU A 23 -14.48 -1.27 20.12
N LYS A 24 -13.80 -0.18 20.49
CA LYS A 24 -12.89 0.57 19.61
C LYS A 24 -11.74 -0.26 19.05
N ASN A 25 -11.34 -1.33 19.73
CA ASN A 25 -10.27 -2.25 19.33
C ASN A 25 -10.73 -3.33 18.33
N ILE A 26 -12.04 -3.47 18.10
CA ILE A 26 -12.59 -4.39 17.10
C ILE A 26 -12.68 -3.65 15.77
N LYS A 27 -11.76 -3.94 14.86
CA LYS A 27 -11.61 -3.25 13.58
C LYS A 27 -11.91 -4.11 12.36
N THR A 28 -12.06 -5.42 12.55
CA THR A 28 -12.29 -6.38 11.47
C THR A 28 -13.45 -7.31 11.78
N VAL A 29 -14.07 -7.84 10.73
CA VAL A 29 -15.13 -8.85 10.83
C VAL A 29 -14.65 -10.09 11.60
N LYS A 30 -13.38 -10.48 11.41
CA LYS A 30 -12.75 -11.57 12.17
C LYS A 30 -12.74 -11.27 13.67
N GLN A 31 -12.23 -10.12 14.08
CA GLN A 31 -12.22 -9.69 15.48
C GLN A 31 -13.63 -9.57 16.06
N TRP A 32 -14.61 -9.17 15.26
CA TRP A 32 -16.01 -9.17 15.68
C TRP A 32 -16.48 -10.58 16.03
N PHE A 33 -16.24 -11.55 15.15
CA PHE A 33 -16.64 -12.93 15.39
C PHE A 33 -15.91 -13.57 16.58
N GLU A 34 -14.65 -13.23 16.80
CA GLU A 34 -13.91 -13.61 18.01
C GLU A 34 -14.57 -13.03 19.27
N TYR A 35 -14.90 -11.74 19.27
CA TYR A 35 -15.56 -11.08 20.40
C TYR A 35 -16.97 -11.63 20.68
N ILE A 36 -17.82 -11.73 19.66
CA ILE A 36 -19.22 -12.11 19.82
C ILE A 36 -19.41 -13.59 20.19
N SER A 37 -18.38 -14.41 19.94
CA SER A 37 -18.31 -15.82 20.37
C SER A 37 -17.69 -15.99 21.75
N SER A 38 -17.06 -14.96 22.31
CA SER A 38 -16.46 -15.00 23.64
C SER A 38 -17.48 -14.74 24.75
N ASP A 39 -17.13 -15.11 25.98
CA ASP A 39 -17.92 -14.79 27.18
C ASP A 39 -18.01 -13.28 27.47
N LYS A 40 -17.15 -12.47 26.83
CA LYS A 40 -17.15 -11.00 26.94
C LYS A 40 -18.21 -10.33 26.05
N ARG A 41 -18.98 -11.10 25.29
CA ARG A 41 -19.98 -10.56 24.37
C ARG A 41 -21.07 -9.80 25.11
N HIS A 42 -21.49 -8.67 24.54
CA HIS A 42 -22.67 -7.96 25.03
C HIS A 42 -23.95 -8.70 24.60
N PRO A 43 -24.86 -9.05 25.52
CA PRO A 43 -26.01 -9.93 25.23
C PRO A 43 -27.02 -9.32 24.26
N LYS A 44 -27.05 -7.98 24.14
CA LYS A 44 -27.94 -7.26 23.21
C LYS A 44 -27.34 -7.01 21.82
N LEU A 45 -26.16 -7.55 21.51
CA LEU A 45 -25.61 -7.50 20.16
C LEU A 45 -25.91 -8.82 19.41
N PRO A 46 -26.42 -8.77 18.17
CA PRO A 46 -26.65 -9.98 17.39
C PRO A 46 -25.32 -10.60 16.95
N TYR A 47 -25.31 -11.92 16.76
CA TYR A 47 -24.12 -12.65 16.29
C TYR A 47 -23.64 -12.15 14.91
N ASN A 48 -24.59 -11.98 13.98
CA ASN A 48 -24.35 -11.43 12.65
C ASN A 48 -25.23 -10.17 12.43
N PRO A 49 -24.73 -8.98 12.76
CA PRO A 49 -25.39 -7.69 12.52
C PRO A 49 -25.81 -7.49 11.06
N ALA A 50 -24.98 -7.89 10.09
CA ALA A 50 -25.26 -7.67 8.68
C ALA A 50 -26.53 -8.39 8.20
N SER A 51 -26.75 -9.62 8.68
CA SER A 51 -27.98 -10.36 8.39
C SER A 51 -29.15 -9.88 9.23
N PHE A 52 -28.92 -9.54 10.51
CA PHE A 52 -29.98 -9.17 11.44
C PHE A 52 -30.60 -7.82 11.09
N TYR A 53 -29.78 -6.83 10.75
CA TYR A 53 -30.22 -5.46 10.43
C TYR A 53 -30.47 -5.23 8.93
N LYS A 54 -30.46 -6.28 8.11
CA LYS A 54 -30.59 -6.19 6.64
C LYS A 54 -31.81 -5.35 6.23
N GLU A 55 -32.97 -5.66 6.79
CA GLU A 55 -34.24 -4.96 6.51
C GLU A 55 -34.42 -3.68 7.36
N SER A 56 -33.49 -3.41 8.29
CA SER A 56 -33.53 -2.29 9.24
C SER A 56 -32.50 -1.20 8.92
N GLY A 57 -32.03 -1.14 7.67
CA GLY A 57 -31.13 -0.09 7.19
C GLY A 57 -29.64 -0.41 7.31
N TRP A 58 -29.25 -1.69 7.35
CA TRP A 58 -27.84 -2.06 7.23
C TRP A 58 -27.25 -1.49 5.92
N PRO A 59 -26.15 -0.72 5.97
CA PRO A 59 -25.62 -0.11 4.75
C PRO A 59 -25.12 -1.17 3.77
N GLU A 60 -25.64 -1.15 2.54
CA GLU A 60 -25.22 -2.11 1.51
C GLU A 60 -23.74 -1.96 1.15
N LYS A 61 -23.26 -0.70 1.08
CA LYS A 61 -21.92 -0.38 0.60
C LYS A 61 -20.82 -0.42 1.66
N HIS A 62 -21.08 0.21 2.81
CA HIS A 62 -20.11 0.32 3.90
C HIS A 62 -20.30 -0.70 5.02
N GLY A 63 -21.46 -1.39 5.05
CA GLY A 63 -21.91 -2.38 6.05
C GLY A 63 -21.04 -2.51 7.30
N TRP A 64 -20.08 -3.43 7.24
CA TRP A 64 -19.19 -3.74 8.36
C TRP A 64 -18.23 -2.61 8.73
N GLY A 65 -17.64 -1.92 7.75
CA GLY A 65 -16.75 -0.79 8.03
C GLY A 65 -17.47 0.37 8.69
N TRP A 66 -18.70 0.66 8.26
CA TRP A 66 -19.57 1.63 8.91
C TRP A 66 -19.97 1.19 10.32
N PHE A 67 -20.31 -0.10 10.51
CA PHE A 67 -20.76 -0.62 11.80
C PHE A 67 -19.64 -0.68 12.85
N LEU A 68 -18.42 -1.03 12.44
CA LEU A 68 -17.23 -1.12 13.31
C LEU A 68 -16.51 0.24 13.47
N GLY A 69 -16.96 1.29 12.79
CA GLY A 69 -16.34 2.61 12.83
C GLY A 69 -14.92 2.62 12.24
N THR A 70 -14.72 1.93 11.13
CA THR A 70 -13.45 1.88 10.38
C THR A 70 -13.51 2.53 9.02
N ASP A 71 -14.73 2.86 8.54
CA ASP A 71 -15.02 3.33 7.18
C ASP A 71 -14.45 2.45 6.08
N ALA A 72 -14.18 1.17 6.40
CA ALA A 72 -13.68 0.20 5.43
C ALA A 72 -14.75 -0.10 4.38
N VAL A 73 -14.45 0.21 3.13
CA VAL A 73 -15.27 -0.17 1.96
C VAL A 73 -14.97 -1.62 1.60
N ALA A 74 -16.00 -2.39 1.25
CA ALA A 74 -15.83 -3.76 0.78
C ALA A 74 -14.97 -3.78 -0.50
N ASN A 75 -14.06 -4.75 -0.62
CA ASN A 75 -13.14 -4.81 -1.78
C ASN A 75 -13.87 -4.90 -3.14
N LYS A 76 -15.10 -5.43 -3.17
CA LYS A 76 -15.94 -5.52 -4.38
C LYS A 76 -16.47 -4.16 -4.87
N GLU A 77 -16.40 -3.14 -4.04
CA GLU A 77 -16.97 -1.80 -4.31
C GLU A 77 -15.89 -0.72 -4.40
N LYS A 78 -14.62 -1.10 -4.26
CA LYS A 78 -13.50 -0.21 -4.49
C LYS A 78 -13.28 -0.10 -5.99
N GLU A 79 -13.43 1.10 -6.52
CA GLU A 79 -12.94 1.45 -7.85
C GLU A 79 -11.47 1.86 -7.70
N PHE A 80 -10.58 1.11 -8.33
CA PHE A 80 -9.15 1.43 -8.35
C PHE A 80 -8.75 2.01 -9.72
N LEU A 81 -7.65 2.74 -9.74
CA LEU A 81 -6.96 3.21 -10.94
C LEU A 81 -6.77 2.07 -11.94
N THR A 82 -6.79 2.41 -13.23
CA THR A 82 -6.43 1.47 -14.29
C THR A 82 -4.98 1.00 -14.12
N TYR A 83 -4.63 -0.12 -14.75
CA TYR A 83 -3.26 -0.63 -14.70
C TYR A 83 -2.24 0.44 -15.11
N GLN A 84 -2.52 1.19 -16.17
CA GLN A 84 -1.60 2.20 -16.68
C GLN A 84 -1.44 3.36 -15.69
N GLN A 85 -2.53 3.87 -15.14
CA GLN A 85 -2.49 4.94 -14.14
C GLN A 85 -1.73 4.50 -12.88
N ALA A 86 -1.93 3.27 -12.43
CA ALA A 86 -1.23 2.72 -11.28
C ALA A 86 0.26 2.47 -11.55
N HIS A 87 0.63 2.04 -12.75
CA HIS A 87 2.02 1.96 -13.20
C HIS A 87 2.69 3.34 -13.20
N ASP A 88 2.05 4.34 -13.82
CA ASP A 88 2.59 5.71 -13.89
C ASP A 88 2.76 6.30 -12.49
N PHE A 89 1.85 5.96 -11.58
CA PHE A 89 1.98 6.28 -10.16
C PHE A 89 3.21 5.61 -9.54
N CYS A 90 3.42 4.31 -9.75
CA CYS A 90 4.59 3.60 -9.25
C CYS A 90 5.90 4.21 -9.78
N VAL A 91 5.94 4.61 -11.04
CA VAL A 91 7.09 5.29 -11.66
C VAL A 91 7.31 6.66 -11.02
N LYS A 92 6.26 7.49 -10.92
CA LYS A 92 6.32 8.85 -10.37
C LYS A 92 6.83 8.88 -8.92
N PHE A 93 6.41 7.93 -8.10
CA PHE A 93 6.84 7.82 -6.69
C PHE A 93 7.98 6.84 -6.50
N THR A 94 8.56 6.37 -7.60
CA THR A 94 9.79 5.60 -7.59
C THR A 94 9.71 4.32 -6.75
N ILE A 95 8.55 3.65 -6.83
CA ILE A 95 8.25 2.41 -6.11
C ILE A 95 8.84 1.23 -6.91
N ARG A 96 9.94 0.65 -6.41
CA ARG A 96 10.77 -0.31 -7.16
C ARG A 96 10.60 -1.77 -6.78
N ASN A 97 9.94 -2.05 -5.66
CA ASN A 97 9.70 -3.42 -5.20
C ASN A 97 8.32 -3.58 -4.54
N ARG A 98 7.93 -4.83 -4.29
CA ARG A 98 6.62 -5.19 -3.77
C ARG A 98 6.42 -4.70 -2.34
N GLU A 99 7.46 -4.78 -1.52
CA GLU A 99 7.44 -4.35 -0.13
C GLU A 99 7.18 -2.84 -0.03
N ASP A 100 7.90 -2.05 -0.83
CA ASP A 100 7.71 -0.60 -0.94
C ASP A 100 6.32 -0.27 -1.46
N TYR A 101 5.81 -1.00 -2.46
CA TYR A 101 4.44 -0.81 -2.96
C TYR A 101 3.41 -1.04 -1.86
N LYS A 102 3.53 -2.16 -1.14
CA LYS A 102 2.61 -2.49 -0.05
C LYS A 102 2.63 -1.42 1.04
N LYS A 103 3.84 -1.06 1.50
CA LYS A 103 4.04 -0.01 2.50
C LYS A 103 3.43 1.31 2.04
N PHE A 104 3.69 1.68 0.78
CA PHE A 104 3.18 2.90 0.18
C PHE A 104 1.64 2.94 0.18
N VAL A 105 0.97 1.87 -0.28
CA VAL A 105 -0.50 1.80 -0.33
C VAL A 105 -1.11 1.82 1.07
N GLU A 106 -0.47 1.15 2.04
CA GLU A 106 -0.93 1.12 3.43
C GLU A 106 -0.77 2.49 4.13
N GLU A 107 0.36 3.16 3.95
CA GLU A 107 0.71 4.42 4.63
C GLU A 107 0.03 5.64 3.99
N ASN A 108 0.06 5.75 2.66
CA ASN A 108 -0.46 6.94 1.96
C ASN A 108 -1.97 6.88 1.74
N ARG A 109 -2.61 5.75 2.11
CA ARG A 109 -4.04 5.51 1.93
C ARG A 109 -4.52 5.94 0.54
N VAL A 110 -3.72 5.69 -0.50
CA VAL A 110 -4.13 5.95 -1.88
C VAL A 110 -5.27 4.99 -2.14
N LYS A 111 -6.50 5.49 -1.96
CA LYS A 111 -7.73 4.70 -2.00
C LYS A 111 -7.91 3.99 -3.33
N ASP A 112 -7.23 4.51 -4.36
CA ASP A 112 -7.39 4.14 -5.74
C ASP A 112 -6.30 3.14 -6.19
N LEU A 113 -5.37 2.71 -5.33
CA LEU A 113 -4.44 1.60 -5.64
C LEU A 113 -4.86 0.29 -4.96
N PRO A 114 -4.91 -0.84 -5.68
CA PRO A 114 -5.26 -2.13 -5.10
C PRO A 114 -4.09 -2.70 -4.29
N LEU A 115 -4.33 -3.24 -3.09
CA LEU A 115 -3.29 -3.92 -2.29
C LEU A 115 -2.72 -5.19 -2.97
N ALA A 116 -3.50 -5.79 -3.87
CA ALA A 116 -3.13 -6.99 -4.62
C ALA A 116 -3.33 -6.76 -6.13
N PRO A 117 -2.50 -5.91 -6.76
CA PRO A 117 -2.62 -5.58 -8.18
C PRO A 117 -2.47 -6.82 -9.07
N GLU A 118 -1.72 -7.82 -8.62
CA GLU A 118 -1.53 -9.12 -9.29
C GLU A 118 -2.80 -9.97 -9.36
N LYS A 119 -3.84 -9.61 -8.61
CA LYS A 119 -5.15 -10.26 -8.66
C LYS A 119 -6.21 -9.34 -9.28
N TYR A 120 -6.11 -8.04 -9.01
CA TYR A 120 -7.08 -7.07 -9.47
C TYR A 120 -7.01 -6.90 -10.99
N TYR A 121 -5.86 -6.50 -11.54
CA TYR A 121 -5.72 -6.18 -12.96
C TYR A 121 -5.94 -7.35 -13.92
N PRO A 122 -5.51 -8.60 -13.61
CA PRO A 122 -5.90 -9.73 -14.44
C PRO A 122 -7.40 -9.97 -14.47
N LYS A 123 -8.10 -9.72 -13.36
CA LYS A 123 -9.56 -9.93 -13.25
C LYS A 123 -10.36 -8.82 -13.90
N THR A 124 -9.94 -7.56 -13.74
CA THR A 124 -10.71 -6.39 -14.19
C THR A 124 -10.35 -5.95 -15.60
N GLU A 125 -9.11 -6.14 -16.01
CA GLU A 125 -8.58 -5.64 -17.29
C GLU A 125 -8.01 -6.76 -18.19
N GLY A 126 -8.02 -8.02 -17.74
CA GLY A 126 -7.51 -9.15 -18.53
C GLY A 126 -5.98 -9.15 -18.73
N ILE A 127 -5.26 -8.38 -17.93
CA ILE A 127 -3.81 -8.17 -18.08
C ILE A 127 -3.03 -9.35 -17.51
N LYS A 128 -2.02 -9.84 -18.26
CA LYS A 128 -0.99 -10.73 -17.71
C LYS A 128 -0.03 -9.92 -16.82
N PHE A 129 -0.36 -9.85 -15.53
CA PHE A 129 0.38 -9.04 -14.58
C PHE A 129 1.83 -9.50 -14.38
N SER A 130 2.74 -8.54 -14.22
CA SER A 130 4.13 -8.75 -13.81
C SER A 130 4.60 -7.58 -12.96
N TRP A 131 5.12 -7.86 -11.77
CA TRP A 131 5.70 -6.82 -10.90
C TRP A 131 6.82 -6.04 -11.60
N LEU A 132 7.64 -6.70 -12.43
CA LEU A 132 8.70 -6.05 -13.18
C LEU A 132 8.18 -5.01 -14.18
N LYS A 133 6.99 -5.22 -14.74
CA LYS A 133 6.35 -4.29 -15.70
C LYS A 133 5.43 -3.26 -15.05
N PHE A 134 5.07 -3.49 -13.79
CA PHE A 134 4.11 -2.66 -13.06
C PHE A 134 4.81 -1.61 -12.20
N LEU A 135 5.96 -1.96 -11.64
CA LEU A 135 6.74 -1.09 -10.77
C LEU A 135 7.69 -0.19 -11.55
N ALA A 136 8.23 0.82 -10.86
CA ALA A 136 9.34 1.61 -11.38
C ALA A 136 10.55 0.71 -11.70
N PRO A 137 11.43 1.13 -12.63
CA PRO A 137 12.66 0.41 -12.94
C PRO A 137 13.43 0.05 -11.67
N LYS A 138 13.85 -1.22 -11.58
CA LYS A 138 14.58 -1.77 -10.42
C LYS A 138 15.78 -0.90 -10.03
N PHE A 139 16.48 -0.39 -11.04
CA PHE A 139 17.57 0.55 -10.84
C PHE A 139 17.17 1.92 -11.36
N CYS A 140 17.58 2.95 -10.63
CA CYS A 140 17.40 4.35 -11.01
C CYS A 140 18.17 4.69 -12.30
N ALA A 141 17.84 5.82 -12.90
CA ALA A 141 18.62 6.43 -13.97
C ALA A 141 19.99 6.89 -13.45
N VAL A 142 20.94 7.10 -14.36
CA VAL A 142 22.29 7.55 -13.99
C VAL A 142 22.25 8.96 -13.39
N GLU A 143 21.33 9.80 -13.83
CA GLU A 143 21.18 11.17 -13.34
C GLU A 143 20.71 11.21 -11.88
N GLU A 144 19.91 10.22 -11.47
CA GLU A 144 19.38 10.10 -10.11
C GLU A 144 20.47 9.73 -9.09
N ILE A 145 21.55 9.06 -9.50
CA ILE A 145 22.63 8.65 -8.56
C ILE A 145 23.68 9.71 -8.36
N ILE A 146 23.79 10.68 -9.29
CA ILE A 146 24.85 11.69 -9.25
C ILE A 146 24.86 12.48 -7.92
N PRO A 147 23.72 13.02 -7.43
CA PRO A 147 23.72 13.78 -6.18
C PRO A 147 24.17 12.97 -4.97
N GLU A 148 23.78 11.69 -4.93
CA GLU A 148 24.14 10.78 -3.85
C GLU A 148 25.64 10.44 -3.87
N LEU A 149 26.18 10.14 -5.06
CA LEU A 149 27.61 9.87 -5.23
C LEU A 149 28.48 11.13 -5.05
N ALA A 150 27.93 12.33 -5.24
CA ALA A 150 28.67 13.57 -5.02
C ALA A 150 29.06 13.76 -3.54
N GLY A 151 28.30 13.19 -2.60
CA GLY A 151 28.63 13.20 -1.16
C GLY A 151 29.65 12.14 -0.75
N GLU A 152 30.08 11.28 -1.68
CA GLU A 152 30.93 10.13 -1.41
C GLU A 152 32.37 10.36 -1.90
N ASP A 153 33.33 9.75 -1.19
CA ASP A 153 34.75 9.77 -1.54
C ASP A 153 35.12 8.57 -2.42
N ILE A 154 34.77 8.66 -3.70
CA ILE A 154 35.00 7.60 -4.70
C ILE A 154 35.98 8.12 -5.76
N GLU A 155 37.28 7.96 -5.51
CA GLU A 155 38.31 8.45 -6.42
C GLU A 155 38.60 7.51 -7.60
N ASN A 156 38.35 6.21 -7.40
CA ASN A 156 38.74 5.17 -8.35
C ASN A 156 37.85 3.92 -8.21
N TYR A 157 38.11 2.91 -9.05
CA TYR A 157 37.34 1.66 -9.06
C TYR A 157 37.38 0.91 -7.71
N ILE A 158 38.49 0.96 -6.97
CA ILE A 158 38.59 0.34 -5.64
C ILE A 158 37.67 1.05 -4.65
N GLY A 159 37.65 2.40 -4.67
CA GLY A 159 36.69 3.20 -3.91
C GLY A 159 35.24 2.84 -4.25
N TRP A 160 34.93 2.64 -5.54
CA TRP A 160 33.61 2.17 -5.97
C TRP A 160 33.26 0.80 -5.37
N GLN A 161 34.19 -0.16 -5.42
CA GLN A 161 33.95 -1.49 -4.87
C GLN A 161 33.67 -1.44 -3.36
N GLN A 162 34.41 -0.62 -2.62
CA GLN A 162 34.19 -0.44 -1.18
C GLN A 162 32.81 0.19 -0.91
N TYR A 163 32.48 1.30 -1.56
CA TYR A 163 31.17 1.93 -1.48
C TYR A 163 30.03 0.95 -1.83
N SER A 164 30.19 0.22 -2.94
CA SER A 164 29.21 -0.74 -3.45
C SER A 164 28.90 -1.87 -2.47
N LYS A 165 29.90 -2.25 -1.65
CA LYS A 165 29.80 -3.30 -0.63
C LYS A 165 29.18 -2.79 0.67
N GLU A 166 29.55 -1.58 1.09
CA GLU A 166 29.27 -1.10 2.45
C GLU A 166 28.04 -0.20 2.55
N ARG A 167 27.81 0.67 1.56
CA ARG A 167 26.90 1.81 1.69
C ARG A 167 25.92 1.97 0.53
N ARG A 168 26.22 1.42 -0.64
CA ARG A 168 25.40 1.58 -1.85
C ARG A 168 23.95 1.13 -1.65
N PRO A 169 22.97 2.02 -1.86
CA PRO A 169 21.56 1.65 -1.86
C PRO A 169 21.23 0.57 -2.89
N LYS A 170 20.17 -0.20 -2.63
CA LYS A 170 19.76 -1.31 -3.51
C LYS A 170 19.22 -0.85 -4.87
N TYR A 171 18.78 0.41 -5.00
CA TYR A 171 18.29 0.98 -6.26
C TYR A 171 19.41 1.47 -7.18
N ILE A 172 20.65 1.57 -6.71
CA ILE A 172 21.81 1.85 -7.56
C ILE A 172 22.35 0.52 -8.09
N PRO A 173 22.63 0.34 -9.39
CA PRO A 173 23.24 -0.89 -9.89
C PRO A 173 24.58 -1.16 -9.19
N SER A 174 24.89 -2.42 -8.86
CA SER A 174 26.20 -2.79 -8.31
C SER A 174 27.34 -2.58 -9.31
N ASN A 175 27.03 -2.69 -10.60
CA ASN A 175 27.91 -2.38 -11.72
C ASN A 175 27.21 -1.36 -12.65
N PRO A 176 27.26 -0.06 -12.32
CA PRO A 176 26.62 1.00 -13.10
C PRO A 176 27.25 1.15 -14.48
N PHE A 177 28.52 0.77 -14.63
CA PHE A 177 29.25 0.86 -15.89
C PHE A 177 28.64 -0.07 -16.96
N VAL A 178 28.33 -1.30 -16.56
CA VAL A 178 27.64 -2.26 -17.43
C VAL A 178 26.17 -1.89 -17.59
N TYR A 179 25.49 -1.50 -16.52
CA TYR A 179 24.05 -1.23 -16.58
C TYR A 179 23.69 0.00 -17.41
N TYR A 180 24.44 1.09 -17.27
CA TYR A 180 24.22 2.32 -18.03
C TYR A 180 25.03 2.39 -19.33
N GLY A 181 25.97 1.47 -19.55
CA GLY A 181 26.86 1.51 -20.72
C GLY A 181 27.85 2.68 -20.67
N ILE A 182 28.32 3.05 -19.48
CA ILE A 182 29.25 4.17 -19.24
C ILE A 182 30.56 3.68 -18.64
N THR A 183 31.63 4.45 -18.81
CA THR A 183 32.92 4.22 -18.14
C THR A 183 32.96 4.88 -16.75
N PHE A 184 33.90 4.46 -15.91
CA PHE A 184 34.16 5.10 -14.62
C PHE A 184 34.43 6.60 -14.77
N ASN A 185 35.31 6.98 -15.71
CA ASN A 185 35.66 8.38 -15.94
C ASN A 185 34.46 9.22 -16.39
N GLN A 186 33.55 8.65 -17.20
CA GLN A 186 32.31 9.33 -17.58
C GLN A 186 31.40 9.61 -16.38
N LEU A 187 31.24 8.63 -15.48
CA LEU A 187 30.48 8.81 -14.25
C LEU A 187 31.11 9.88 -13.34
N MET A 188 32.44 9.85 -13.16
CA MET A 188 33.15 10.87 -12.36
C MET A 188 32.99 12.27 -12.96
N THR A 189 33.09 12.40 -14.29
CA THR A 189 32.88 13.67 -14.98
C THR A 189 31.46 14.23 -14.75
N MET A 190 30.44 13.36 -14.69
CA MET A 190 29.07 13.78 -14.37
C MET A 190 28.96 14.28 -12.92
N ILE A 191 29.62 13.60 -11.98
CA ILE A 191 29.67 13.98 -10.58
C ILE A 191 30.38 15.32 -10.38
N ASP A 192 31.53 15.52 -11.02
CA ASP A 192 32.30 16.76 -10.92
C ASP A 192 31.51 17.95 -11.47
N LYS A 193 30.88 17.79 -12.64
CA LYS A 193 29.97 18.80 -13.21
C LYS A 193 28.82 19.15 -12.27
N TYR A 194 28.24 18.15 -11.61
CA TYR A 194 27.18 18.39 -10.63
C TYR A 194 27.71 19.17 -9.42
N LYS A 195 28.89 18.82 -8.89
CA LYS A 195 29.53 19.55 -7.79
C LYS A 195 29.81 21.01 -8.17
N GLU A 196 30.38 21.26 -9.34
CA GLU A 196 30.65 22.61 -9.85
C GLU A 196 29.38 23.48 -9.98
N GLN A 197 28.26 22.87 -10.40
CA GLN A 197 26.98 23.56 -10.55
C GLN A 197 26.30 23.89 -9.22
N ASN A 198 26.55 23.10 -8.17
CA ASN A 198 25.87 23.20 -6.87
C ASN A 198 26.77 23.73 -5.74
N GLN A 199 28.01 24.13 -6.05
CA GLN A 199 28.93 24.85 -5.14
C GLN A 199 28.81 26.39 -5.26
N LYS A 200 27.83 26.91 -6.01
CA LYS A 200 27.44 28.32 -6.05
C LYS A 200 26.17 28.56 -5.25
#